data_AF-A0ABD0LSZ5-F1
#
_entry.id   AF-A0ABD0LSZ5-F1
#
_cell.length_a   1.000
_cell.length_b   1.000
_cell.length_c   1.000
_cell.angle_alpha   90.00
_cell.angle_beta   90.00
_cell.angle_gamma   90.00
#
_symmetry.space_group_name_H-M   'P 1'
#
loop_
_entity.id
_entity.type
_entity.pdbx_description
1 polymer ?
#
loop_
_entity_poly.entity_id
_entity_poly.type
_entity_poly.pdbx_seq_one_letter_code
_entity_poly.pdbx_strand_id
1 'polypeptide(L)'
;MAGSFRSVVLRGQSFAKYAYLRRFEPTRFRASVRTYPSSVNEEYIKDQHKNEEYEEDGSNRQPGYDDLYPGHIPTTPFQRALLAVGSAAMCLYNPARDDMICALGESTGYYSLKAAHKKMLSDPTGRQILEEQPLLNTDTVDIEYLGTLPEGTFGKEYWKFLNKHGFSPDARLPVHFIDDPELVYVMLRYRQVHDLMHTLLGMPPNMLGEVAVKWVEAIQTGLPMCVLAALFGPLRLGPKHRQKYLDTYLMWAIRCGTNAKFLLNVYFEKQWEKNLDDLRRELNVEPAPVPLIRTGKKQAVA
;
A
#
# COMPACT_ATOMS: atom_id res chain seq x y z
N MET A 1 32.17 -25.15 -48.46
CA MET A 1 31.72 -26.35 -47.73
C MET A 1 31.95 -26.10 -46.25
N ALA A 2 30.87 -25.82 -45.50
CA ALA A 2 30.33 -26.70 -44.45
C ALA A 2 31.34 -26.91 -43.30
N GLY A 3 31.16 -26.45 -42.06
CA GLY A 3 29.97 -26.08 -41.30
C GLY A 3 30.02 -26.87 -39.98
N SER A 4 29.92 -26.21 -38.82
CA SER A 4 29.27 -26.76 -37.61
C SER A 4 29.24 -25.72 -36.49
N PHE A 5 28.06 -25.16 -36.26
CA PHE A 5 27.70 -24.51 -35.00
C PHE A 5 27.39 -25.60 -33.97
N ARG A 6 27.95 -25.49 -32.75
CA ARG A 6 27.40 -26.18 -31.58
C ARG A 6 27.04 -25.18 -30.49
N SER A 7 25.73 -25.00 -30.37
CA SER A 7 25.00 -24.58 -29.18
C SER A 7 25.40 -25.41 -27.97
N VAL A 8 25.70 -24.73 -26.86
CA VAL A 8 25.59 -25.34 -25.52
C VAL A 8 24.64 -24.47 -24.70
N VAL A 9 23.51 -25.10 -24.41
CA VAL A 9 22.39 -24.64 -23.61
C VAL A 9 22.84 -24.51 -22.15
N LEU A 10 22.81 -23.30 -21.58
CA LEU A 10 22.83 -23.11 -20.12
C LEU A 10 21.39 -23.11 -19.60
N ARG A 11 20.87 -24.32 -19.33
CA ARG A 11 19.67 -24.53 -18.51
C ARG A 11 20.11 -24.80 -17.08
N GLY A 12 19.47 -24.13 -16.12
CA GLY A 12 19.28 -24.67 -14.77
C GLY A 12 20.07 -24.02 -13.65
N GLN A 13 19.77 -22.76 -13.33
CA GLN A 13 19.90 -22.24 -11.96
C GLN A 13 18.77 -21.25 -11.67
N SER A 14 17.56 -21.75 -11.42
CA SER A 14 16.47 -20.94 -10.84
C SER A 14 15.54 -21.84 -10.04
N PHE A 15 16.00 -22.31 -8.88
CA PHE A 15 15.13 -23.00 -7.91
C PHE A 15 15.45 -22.65 -6.45
N ALA A 16 16.40 -21.75 -6.17
CA ALA A 16 16.82 -21.41 -4.81
C ALA A 16 16.25 -20.09 -4.24
N LYS A 17 15.58 -19.25 -5.05
CA LYS A 17 15.13 -17.92 -4.60
C LYS A 17 13.79 -17.89 -3.83
N TYR A 18 13.04 -18.98 -3.80
CA TYR A 18 11.73 -19.04 -3.11
C TYR A 18 11.78 -19.71 -1.73
N ALA A 19 12.97 -20.04 -1.22
CA ALA A 19 13.12 -20.68 0.09
C ALA A 19 12.90 -19.71 1.28
N TYR A 20 12.80 -18.40 1.04
CA TYR A 20 12.63 -17.41 2.12
C TYR A 20 11.20 -17.32 2.68
N LEU A 21 10.19 -17.84 1.98
CA LEU A 21 8.82 -17.93 2.49
C LEU A 21 8.58 -19.18 3.38
N ARG A 22 9.61 -19.97 3.69
CA ARG A 22 9.51 -21.25 4.43
C ARG A 22 9.85 -21.21 5.92
N ARG A 23 10.05 -20.04 6.54
CA ARG A 23 10.26 -19.95 8.00
C ARG A 23 9.09 -19.30 8.73
N PHE A 24 7.99 -20.04 8.79
CA PHE A 24 7.01 -19.92 9.86
C PHE A 24 6.93 -21.27 10.57
N GLU A 25 7.63 -21.40 11.70
CA GLU A 25 7.35 -22.45 12.68
C GLU A 25 6.56 -21.82 13.84
N PRO A 26 5.39 -22.36 14.22
CA PRO A 26 4.66 -21.87 15.38
C PRO A 26 5.29 -22.46 16.65
N THR A 27 6.24 -21.75 17.26
CA THR A 27 6.70 -22.10 18.60
C THR A 27 5.72 -21.55 19.63
N ARG A 28 4.98 -22.47 20.25
CA ARG A 28 4.09 -22.26 21.39
C ARG A 28 4.77 -21.38 22.46
N PHE A 29 4.24 -20.18 22.70
CA PHE A 29 4.52 -19.46 23.94
C PHE A 29 3.21 -19.05 24.63
N ARG A 30 3.10 -19.52 25.88
CA ARG A 30 1.99 -19.29 26.79
C ARG A 30 2.18 -17.89 27.38
N ALA A 31 1.43 -16.90 26.89
CA ALA A 31 1.46 -15.56 27.46
C ALA A 31 0.82 -15.57 28.85
N SER A 32 1.61 -15.28 29.88
CA SER A 32 1.12 -14.95 31.21
C SER A 32 0.48 -13.55 31.16
N VAL A 33 -0.80 -13.47 31.52
CA VAL A 33 -1.55 -12.23 31.66
C VAL A 33 -0.85 -11.31 32.67
N ARG A 34 -0.39 -10.14 32.22
CA ARG A 34 0.06 -9.04 33.09
C ARG A 34 -0.87 -7.86 32.87
N THR A 35 -1.59 -7.50 33.93
CA THR A 35 -2.63 -6.45 33.96
C THR A 35 -2.01 -5.06 33.87
N TYR A 36 -2.54 -4.23 32.95
CA TYR A 36 -2.26 -2.79 32.88
C TYR A 36 -3.24 -1.99 33.76
N PRO A 37 -2.85 -0.85 34.33
CA PRO A 37 -3.77 0.03 35.04
C PRO A 37 -4.66 0.82 34.09
N SER A 38 -5.91 0.93 34.50
CA SER A 38 -7.09 1.45 33.81
C SER A 38 -7.12 2.97 33.65
N SER A 39 -7.15 3.47 32.41
CA SER A 39 -7.89 4.69 32.04
C SER A 39 -7.97 4.87 30.52
N VAL A 40 -8.60 3.95 29.81
CA VAL A 40 -9.11 4.18 28.45
C VAL A 40 -10.48 3.52 28.36
N ASN A 41 -11.49 4.28 27.95
CA ASN A 41 -12.89 3.85 27.88
C ASN A 41 -13.05 2.57 27.04
N GLU A 42 -13.23 1.43 27.72
CA GLU A 42 -13.49 0.10 27.14
C GLU A 42 -14.76 0.05 26.27
N GLU A 43 -15.62 1.05 26.36
CA GLU A 43 -16.91 1.08 25.67
C GLU A 43 -16.78 1.49 24.19
N TYR A 44 -15.74 2.24 23.80
CA TYR A 44 -15.54 2.66 22.40
C TYR A 44 -14.82 1.60 21.54
N ILE A 45 -14.10 0.66 22.18
CA ILE A 45 -13.42 -0.45 21.48
C ILE A 45 -14.41 -1.54 21.08
N LYS A 46 -15.55 -1.69 21.79
CA LYS A 46 -16.51 -2.77 21.50
C LYS A 46 -17.38 -2.53 20.26
N ASP A 47 -17.57 -1.29 19.83
CA ASP A 47 -18.52 -0.97 18.75
C ASP A 47 -17.92 -1.03 17.33
N GLN A 48 -16.58 -0.99 17.18
CA GLN A 48 -15.93 -1.22 15.88
C GLN A 48 -15.59 -2.70 15.63
N HIS A 49 -15.65 -3.55 16.66
CA HIS A 49 -15.36 -4.98 16.55
C HIS A 49 -16.59 -5.87 16.35
N LYS A 50 -17.77 -5.30 16.05
CA LYS A 50 -19.03 -6.06 16.02
C LYS A 50 -19.57 -6.47 14.65
N ASN A 51 -18.88 -6.19 13.56
CA ASN A 51 -19.24 -6.73 12.24
C ASN A 51 -17.99 -6.86 11.38
N GLU A 52 -17.31 -7.99 11.51
CA GLU A 52 -16.46 -8.68 10.52
C GLU A 52 -15.59 -9.64 11.32
N GLU A 53 -16.23 -10.71 11.81
CA GLU A 53 -15.52 -11.98 11.95
C GLU A 53 -15.05 -12.29 10.52
N TYR A 54 -13.80 -11.95 10.21
CA TYR A 54 -13.09 -12.70 9.20
C TYR A 54 -13.13 -14.14 9.72
N GLU A 55 -13.97 -14.97 9.12
CA GLU A 55 -13.72 -16.40 9.14
C GLU A 55 -12.30 -16.56 8.59
N GLU A 56 -11.32 -16.65 9.50
CA GLU A 56 -10.11 -17.40 9.21
C GLU A 56 -10.62 -18.79 8.83
N ASP A 57 -10.83 -19.00 7.53
CA ASP A 57 -10.86 -20.33 6.97
C ASP A 57 -9.50 -20.94 7.31
N GLY A 58 -9.44 -21.59 8.47
CA GLY A 58 -8.37 -22.46 8.92
C GLY A 58 -8.20 -23.69 8.03
N SER A 59 -8.63 -23.64 6.76
CA SER A 59 -8.07 -24.51 5.74
C SER A 59 -6.61 -24.11 5.55
N ASN A 60 -5.77 -24.83 6.28
CA ASN A 60 -4.39 -25.10 5.93
C ASN A 60 -4.38 -25.76 4.53
N ARG A 61 -4.69 -24.99 3.48
CA ARG A 61 -4.54 -25.42 2.09
C ARG A 61 -3.04 -25.56 1.87
N GLN A 62 -2.60 -26.81 1.91
CA GLN A 62 -1.33 -27.22 1.33
C GLN A 62 -1.26 -26.59 -0.07
N PRO A 63 -0.25 -25.77 -0.39
CA PRO A 63 -0.17 -25.13 -1.70
C PRO A 63 -0.26 -26.21 -2.78
N GLY A 64 -1.21 -26.02 -3.69
CA GLY A 64 -1.39 -26.91 -4.83
C GLY A 64 -0.13 -26.93 -5.69
N TYR A 65 0.09 -28.01 -6.42
CA TYR A 65 1.25 -28.12 -7.33
C TYR A 65 1.32 -26.99 -8.37
N ASP A 66 0.19 -26.32 -8.62
CA ASP A 66 0.03 -25.25 -9.60
C ASP A 66 0.09 -23.83 -8.99
N ASP A 67 0.22 -23.71 -7.66
CA ASP A 67 0.23 -22.39 -6.99
C ASP A 67 1.59 -21.71 -7.22
N LEU A 68 1.56 -20.51 -7.79
CA LEU A 68 2.79 -19.76 -8.09
C LEU A 68 3.45 -19.19 -6.83
N TYR A 69 2.67 -18.95 -5.78
CA TYR A 69 3.09 -18.47 -4.46
C TYR A 69 1.99 -18.75 -3.42
N PRO A 70 2.28 -18.70 -2.10
CA PRO A 70 1.29 -18.96 -1.06
C PRO A 70 0.06 -18.05 -1.18
N GLY A 71 -1.13 -18.63 -1.28
CA GLY A 71 -2.38 -17.90 -1.42
C GLY A 71 -2.69 -17.42 -2.84
N HIS A 72 -1.92 -17.82 -3.86
CA HIS A 72 -2.25 -17.55 -5.27
C HIS A 72 -3.59 -18.20 -5.65
N ILE A 73 -4.42 -17.43 -6.36
CA ILE A 73 -5.69 -17.88 -6.93
C ILE A 73 -5.58 -17.72 -8.44
N PRO A 74 -5.33 -18.81 -9.19
CA PRO A 74 -5.15 -18.73 -10.64
C PRO A 74 -6.45 -18.29 -11.32
N THR A 75 -6.33 -17.39 -12.30
CA THR A 75 -7.49 -16.91 -13.07
C THR A 75 -7.31 -17.10 -14.56
N THR A 76 -8.36 -17.60 -15.24
CA THR A 76 -8.43 -17.54 -16.71
C THR A 76 -8.65 -16.09 -17.16
N PRO A 77 -8.32 -15.72 -18.42
CA PRO A 77 -8.59 -14.38 -18.93
C PRO A 77 -10.06 -13.94 -18.81
N PHE A 78 -11.00 -14.89 -18.96
CA PHE A 78 -12.42 -14.63 -18.75
C PHE A 78 -12.77 -14.37 -17.28
N GLN A 79 -12.30 -15.23 -16.36
CA GLN A 79 -12.50 -15.02 -14.92
C GLN A 79 -11.87 -13.70 -14.45
N ARG A 80 -10.68 -13.36 -14.96
CA ARG A 80 -10.00 -12.10 -14.65
C ARG A 80 -10.79 -10.89 -15.15
N ALA A 81 -11.35 -10.96 -16.36
CA ALA A 81 -12.21 -9.91 -16.89
C ALA A 81 -13.50 -9.76 -16.07
N LEU A 82 -14.12 -10.87 -15.69
CA LEU A 82 -15.31 -10.87 -14.84
C LEU A 82 -15.01 -10.29 -13.45
N LEU A 83 -13.88 -10.68 -12.85
CA LEU A 83 -13.39 -10.15 -11.58
C LEU A 83 -13.17 -8.63 -11.68
N ALA A 84 -12.47 -8.16 -12.72
CA ALA A 84 -12.25 -6.74 -12.93
C ALA A 84 -13.56 -5.95 -13.04
N VAL A 85 -14.52 -6.42 -13.85
CA VAL A 85 -15.82 -5.75 -14.03
C VAL A 85 -16.64 -5.77 -12.75
N GLY A 86 -16.74 -6.93 -12.09
CA GLY A 86 -17.48 -7.09 -10.84
C GLY A 86 -16.91 -6.23 -9.72
N SER A 87 -15.59 -6.25 -9.54
CA SER A 87 -14.90 -5.42 -8.55
C SER A 87 -15.04 -3.92 -8.85
N ALA A 88 -14.95 -3.50 -10.12
CA ALA A 88 -15.19 -2.10 -10.50
C ALA A 88 -16.61 -1.64 -10.17
N ALA A 89 -17.63 -2.45 -10.52
CA ALA A 89 -19.01 -2.16 -10.18
C ALA A 89 -19.21 -2.07 -8.67
N MET A 90 -18.60 -2.98 -7.90
CA MET A 90 -18.70 -2.96 -6.44
C MET A 90 -18.00 -1.76 -5.81
N CYS A 91 -16.83 -1.34 -6.32
CA CYS A 91 -16.15 -0.11 -5.85
C CYS A 91 -16.98 1.16 -6.09
N LEU A 92 -17.80 1.18 -7.14
CA LEU A 92 -18.72 2.28 -7.41
C LEU A 92 -19.90 2.27 -6.42
N TYR A 93 -20.45 1.09 -6.13
CA TYR A 93 -21.58 0.89 -5.22
C TYR A 93 -21.21 1.07 -3.74
N ASN A 94 -20.16 0.40 -3.28
CA ASN A 94 -19.63 0.46 -1.92
C ASN A 94 -18.11 0.68 -1.92
N PRO A 95 -17.65 1.93 -1.76
CA PRO A 95 -16.22 2.27 -1.78
C PRO A 95 -15.45 1.81 -0.54
N ALA A 96 -16.15 1.37 0.52
CA ALA A 96 -15.51 0.86 1.73
C ALA A 96 -15.02 -0.59 1.59
N ARG A 97 -15.35 -1.25 0.47
CA ARG A 97 -14.89 -2.61 0.12
C ARG A 97 -13.48 -2.56 -0.43
N ASP A 98 -12.51 -2.57 0.48
CA ASP A 98 -11.08 -2.58 0.19
C ASP A 98 -10.64 -3.85 -0.57
N ASP A 99 -11.26 -5.00 -0.27
CA ASP A 99 -11.13 -6.27 -0.99
C ASP A 99 -11.41 -6.11 -2.49
N MET A 100 -12.45 -5.36 -2.84
CA MET A 100 -12.81 -5.10 -4.25
C MET A 100 -11.85 -4.12 -4.92
N ILE A 101 -11.31 -3.15 -4.20
CA ILE A 101 -10.26 -2.26 -4.73
C ILE A 101 -8.99 -3.08 -5.00
N CYS A 102 -8.66 -4.00 -4.11
CA CYS A 102 -7.53 -4.92 -4.24
C CYS A 102 -7.69 -5.83 -5.45
N ALA A 103 -8.83 -6.51 -5.57
CA ALA A 103 -9.15 -7.39 -6.69
C ALA A 103 -9.16 -6.64 -8.04
N LEU A 104 -9.73 -5.42 -8.08
CA LEU A 104 -9.69 -4.56 -9.28
C LEU A 104 -8.25 -4.23 -9.67
N GLY A 105 -7.40 -3.92 -8.71
CA GLY A 105 -6.02 -3.59 -8.96
C GLY A 105 -5.19 -4.76 -9.48
N GLU A 106 -5.37 -5.95 -8.91
CA GLU A 106 -4.66 -7.15 -9.33
C GLU A 106 -5.12 -7.62 -10.73
N SER A 107 -6.43 -7.58 -10.99
CA SER A 107 -7.00 -8.05 -12.26
C SER A 107 -6.73 -7.11 -13.45
N THR A 108 -6.47 -5.83 -13.20
CA THR A 108 -6.24 -4.82 -14.27
C THR A 108 -4.80 -4.30 -14.33
N GLY A 109 -4.00 -4.49 -13.28
CA GLY A 109 -2.72 -3.81 -13.08
C GLY A 109 -1.52 -4.39 -13.83
N TYR A 110 -1.64 -5.54 -14.51
CA TYR A 110 -0.48 -6.29 -15.05
C TYR A 110 0.55 -5.42 -15.80
N TYR A 111 0.11 -4.61 -16.77
CA TYR A 111 1.04 -3.79 -17.56
C TYR A 111 1.69 -2.66 -16.76
N SER A 112 0.92 -2.02 -15.88
CA SER A 112 1.39 -0.97 -14.98
C SER A 112 2.38 -1.50 -13.95
N LEU A 113 2.12 -2.69 -13.38
CA LEU A 113 3.03 -3.40 -12.48
C LEU A 113 4.32 -3.80 -13.20
N LYS A 114 4.23 -4.30 -14.44
CA LYS A 114 5.42 -4.62 -15.26
C LYS A 114 6.26 -3.38 -15.56
N ALA A 115 5.62 -2.25 -15.84
CA ALA A 115 6.31 -0.97 -16.04
C ALA A 115 6.97 -0.48 -14.74
N ALA A 116 6.28 -0.58 -13.60
CA ALA A 116 6.83 -0.26 -12.28
C ALA A 116 8.02 -1.16 -11.92
N HIS A 117 7.89 -2.48 -12.11
CA HIS A 117 8.96 -3.46 -11.91
C HIS A 117 10.21 -3.10 -12.73
N LYS A 118 10.03 -2.76 -14.00
CA LYS A 118 11.14 -2.30 -14.87
C LYS A 118 11.81 -1.02 -14.34
N LYS A 119 11.02 -0.05 -13.86
CA LYS A 119 11.56 1.18 -13.23
C LYS A 119 12.36 0.85 -11.98
N MET A 120 11.86 -0.06 -11.14
CA MET A 120 12.57 -0.52 -9.93
C MET A 120 13.90 -1.22 -10.28
N LEU A 121 13.89 -2.13 -11.26
CA LEU A 121 15.11 -2.80 -11.73
C LEU A 121 16.17 -1.85 -12.30
N SER A 122 15.75 -0.72 -12.89
CA SER A 122 16.69 0.28 -13.42
C SER A 122 17.35 1.13 -12.34
N ASP A 123 16.84 1.13 -11.12
CA ASP A 123 17.32 1.94 -10.00
C ASP A 123 18.11 1.08 -8.98
N PRO A 124 19.26 1.52 -8.47
CA PRO A 124 20.02 0.76 -7.48
C PRO A 124 19.24 0.42 -6.21
N THR A 125 18.50 1.39 -5.66
CA THR A 125 17.65 1.19 -4.47
C THR A 125 16.46 0.32 -4.81
N GLY A 126 15.84 0.55 -5.98
CA GLY A 126 14.75 -0.29 -6.48
C GLY A 126 15.14 -1.76 -6.63
N ARG A 127 16.34 -2.07 -7.14
CA ARG A 127 16.87 -3.46 -7.18
C ARG A 127 17.05 -4.05 -5.80
N GLN A 128 17.62 -3.29 -4.86
CA GLN A 128 17.79 -3.73 -3.49
C GLN A 128 16.44 -4.05 -2.84
N ILE A 129 15.43 -3.21 -3.06
CA ILE A 129 14.06 -3.44 -2.58
C ILE A 129 13.46 -4.72 -3.17
N LEU A 130 13.63 -4.95 -4.48
CA LEU A 130 13.11 -6.17 -5.13
C LEU A 130 13.82 -7.44 -4.67
N GLU A 131 15.08 -7.34 -4.24
CA GLU A 131 15.85 -8.45 -3.70
C GLU A 131 15.50 -8.74 -2.23
N GLU A 132 15.46 -7.71 -1.40
CA GLU A 132 15.22 -7.83 0.05
C GLU A 132 13.74 -8.01 0.38
N GLN A 133 12.85 -7.55 -0.49
CA GLN A 133 11.39 -7.57 -0.34
C GLN A 133 10.91 -7.19 1.07
N PRO A 134 11.33 -6.02 1.62
CA PRO A 134 10.91 -5.63 2.96
C PRO A 134 9.39 -5.54 3.04
N LEU A 135 8.83 -6.15 4.09
CA LEU A 135 7.41 -6.08 4.42
C LEU A 135 7.20 -4.95 5.43
N LEU A 136 6.08 -4.25 5.31
CA LEU A 136 5.62 -3.26 6.30
C LEU A 136 4.45 -3.85 7.10
N ASN A 137 4.74 -4.37 8.28
CA ASN A 137 3.77 -4.92 9.23
C ASN A 137 4.31 -4.73 10.66
N THR A 138 3.54 -5.10 11.69
CA THR A 138 3.98 -4.93 13.08
C THR A 138 5.13 -5.84 13.50
N ASP A 139 5.42 -6.91 12.74
CA ASP A 139 6.58 -7.78 12.98
C ASP A 139 7.89 -7.13 12.52
N THR A 140 7.85 -6.26 11.51
CA THR A 140 9.04 -5.63 10.92
C THR A 140 9.21 -4.16 11.30
N VAL A 141 8.14 -3.50 11.75
CA VAL A 141 8.13 -2.09 12.13
C VAL A 141 7.78 -1.95 13.61
N ASP A 142 8.74 -1.47 14.41
CA ASP A 142 8.51 -1.13 15.81
C ASP A 142 7.72 0.19 15.92
N ILE A 143 6.40 0.08 16.00
CA ILE A 143 5.48 1.21 16.08
C ILE A 143 5.69 2.02 17.37
N GLU A 144 6.05 1.37 18.48
CA GLU A 144 6.33 2.07 19.74
C GLU A 144 7.59 2.93 19.59
N TYR A 145 8.65 2.39 18.99
CA TYR A 145 9.87 3.13 18.66
C TYR A 145 9.58 4.35 17.80
N LEU A 146 8.78 4.22 16.73
CA LEU A 146 8.39 5.37 15.90
C LEU A 146 7.73 6.48 16.72
N GLY A 147 6.95 6.11 17.74
CA GLY A 147 6.34 7.03 18.69
C GLY A 147 7.33 7.76 19.61
N THR A 148 8.53 7.23 19.81
CA THR A 148 9.59 7.87 20.63
C THR A 148 10.45 8.86 19.86
N LEU A 149 10.39 8.82 18.52
CA LEU A 149 11.23 9.67 17.66
C LEU A 149 10.92 11.17 17.81
N PRO A 150 11.91 12.05 17.53
CA PRO A 150 11.70 13.49 17.57
C PRO A 150 10.58 13.97 16.64
N GLU A 151 9.88 15.01 17.07
CA GLU A 151 8.87 15.71 16.28
C GLU A 151 9.41 16.13 14.90
N GLY A 152 8.61 15.95 13.85
CA GLY A 152 9.01 16.27 12.47
C GLY A 152 9.90 15.23 11.78
N THR A 153 10.28 14.14 12.44
CA THR A 153 10.86 12.96 11.76
C THR A 153 9.79 12.17 11.02
N PHE A 154 10.15 11.50 9.93
CA PHE A 154 9.21 10.75 9.11
C PHE A 154 8.48 9.65 9.91
N GLY A 155 9.21 8.91 10.75
CA GLY A 155 8.66 7.87 11.61
C GLY A 155 7.68 8.42 12.65
N LYS A 156 8.02 9.55 13.30
CA LYS A 156 7.12 10.21 14.26
C LYS A 156 5.82 10.68 13.60
N GLU A 157 5.90 11.25 12.40
CA GLU A 157 4.71 11.68 11.65
C GLU A 157 3.86 10.51 11.15
N TYR A 158 4.49 9.40 10.75
CA TYR A 158 3.77 8.18 10.39
C TYR A 158 3.06 7.55 11.60
N TRP A 159 3.73 7.48 12.75
CA TRP A 159 3.11 7.04 14.00
C TRP A 159 1.90 7.89 14.38
N LYS A 160 2.00 9.23 14.25
CA LYS A 160 0.85 10.14 14.48
C LYS A 160 -0.28 9.86 13.50
N PHE A 161 0.03 9.60 12.23
CA PHE A 161 -0.96 9.27 11.21
C PHE A 161 -1.73 8.00 11.61
N LEU A 162 -1.03 6.92 11.93
CA LEU A 162 -1.64 5.65 12.37
C LEU A 162 -2.52 5.85 13.60
N ASN A 163 -1.99 6.44 14.67
CA ASN A 163 -2.72 6.61 15.92
C ASN A 163 -3.93 7.53 15.81
N LYS A 164 -3.84 8.59 15.02
CA LYS A 164 -4.94 9.53 14.81
C LYS A 164 -6.12 8.89 14.08
N HIS A 165 -5.83 7.92 13.21
CA HIS A 165 -6.81 7.29 12.34
C HIS A 165 -7.21 5.89 12.78
N GLY A 166 -6.55 5.33 13.80
CA GLY A 166 -6.80 3.96 14.26
C GLY A 166 -6.37 2.91 13.22
N PHE A 167 -5.36 3.22 12.41
CA PHE A 167 -4.87 2.33 11.36
C PHE A 167 -3.75 1.43 11.88
N SER A 168 -3.65 0.24 11.30
CA SER A 168 -2.52 -0.67 11.49
C SER A 168 -1.84 -0.94 10.14
N PRO A 169 -0.49 -1.02 10.09
CA PRO A 169 0.21 -1.49 8.90
C PRO A 169 -0.20 -2.93 8.49
N ASP A 170 -0.72 -3.73 9.42
CA ASP A 170 -1.17 -5.11 9.18
C ASP A 170 -2.49 -5.19 8.39
N ALA A 171 -3.24 -4.09 8.28
CA ALA A 171 -4.55 -4.09 7.62
C ALA A 171 -4.48 -4.27 6.09
N ARG A 172 -3.27 -4.35 5.52
CA ARG A 172 -3.07 -4.45 4.07
C ARG A 172 -3.24 -5.88 3.58
N LEU A 173 -4.29 -6.10 2.78
CA LEU A 173 -4.63 -7.41 2.22
C LEU A 173 -3.49 -8.00 1.36
N PRO A 174 -3.24 -9.32 1.47
CA PRO A 174 -2.31 -10.03 0.62
C PRO A 174 -2.76 -10.03 -0.86
N VAL A 175 -1.83 -10.36 -1.74
CA VAL A 175 -2.04 -10.39 -3.20
C VAL A 175 -2.44 -11.81 -3.62
N HIS A 176 -3.45 -11.98 -4.48
CA HIS A 176 -4.02 -13.30 -4.80
C HIS A 176 -4.11 -13.62 -6.29
N PHE A 177 -4.45 -12.66 -7.14
CA PHE A 177 -4.87 -12.82 -8.54
C PHE A 177 -3.82 -12.38 -9.56
N ILE A 178 -2.55 -12.26 -9.14
CA ILE A 178 -1.44 -11.92 -10.04
C ILE A 178 -0.75 -13.19 -10.51
N ASP A 179 -0.80 -13.48 -11.81
CA ASP A 179 -0.21 -14.71 -12.39
C ASP A 179 1.29 -14.60 -12.70
N ASP A 180 1.97 -13.55 -12.20
CA ASP A 180 3.41 -13.31 -12.38
C ASP A 180 4.08 -13.06 -11.02
N PRO A 181 4.83 -14.04 -10.47
CA PRO A 181 5.48 -13.93 -9.16
C PRO A 181 6.37 -12.70 -8.99
N GLU A 182 7.01 -12.22 -10.06
CA GLU A 182 7.88 -11.05 -9.99
C GLU A 182 7.09 -9.76 -9.72
N LEU A 183 5.80 -9.73 -10.06
CA LEU A 183 4.93 -8.57 -9.89
C LEU A 183 4.18 -8.56 -8.55
N VAL A 184 4.13 -9.70 -7.86
CA VAL A 184 3.41 -9.86 -6.58
C VAL A 184 3.97 -8.88 -5.54
N TYR A 185 5.29 -8.85 -5.36
CA TYR A 185 5.91 -7.94 -4.40
C TYR A 185 5.75 -6.47 -4.82
N VAL A 186 5.75 -6.14 -6.12
CA VAL A 186 5.54 -4.76 -6.59
C VAL A 186 4.14 -4.27 -6.21
N MET A 187 3.13 -5.12 -6.38
CA MET A 187 1.75 -4.82 -5.98
C MET A 187 1.63 -4.71 -4.45
N LEU A 188 2.21 -5.64 -3.71
CA LEU A 188 2.19 -5.63 -2.24
C LEU A 188 2.89 -4.38 -1.69
N ARG A 189 4.08 -4.04 -2.21
CA ARG A 189 4.80 -2.83 -1.84
C ARG A 189 3.94 -1.60 -2.08
N TYR A 190 3.34 -1.46 -3.25
CA TYR A 190 2.42 -0.35 -3.54
C TYR A 190 1.31 -0.21 -2.48
N ARG A 191 0.69 -1.34 -2.07
CA ARG A 191 -0.33 -1.31 -1.01
C ARG A 191 0.22 -0.85 0.33
N GLN A 192 1.33 -1.44 0.73
CA GLN A 192 1.93 -1.23 2.05
C GLN A 192 2.48 0.19 2.23
N VAL A 193 3.02 0.78 1.17
CA VAL A 193 3.53 2.16 1.24
C VAL A 193 2.44 3.24 1.11
N HIS A 194 1.18 2.88 0.87
CA HIS A 194 0.11 3.86 0.66
C HIS A 194 -0.05 4.83 1.85
N ASP A 195 -0.09 4.32 3.08
CA ASP A 195 -0.20 5.16 4.29
C ASP A 195 1.06 6.01 4.52
N LEU A 196 2.21 5.49 4.09
CA LEU A 196 3.47 6.25 4.06
C LEU A 196 3.40 7.40 3.04
N MET A 197 2.72 7.21 1.89
CA MET A 197 2.48 8.30 0.92
C MET A 197 1.60 9.39 1.52
N HIS A 198 0.56 9.03 2.28
CA HIS A 198 -0.24 10.01 3.01
C HIS A 198 0.62 10.88 3.93
N THR A 199 1.52 10.23 4.69
CA THR A 199 2.45 10.91 5.60
C THR A 199 3.43 11.81 4.84
N LEU A 200 4.08 11.28 3.81
CA LEU A 200 5.04 12.00 2.98
C LEU A 200 4.40 13.23 2.32
N LEU A 201 3.20 13.07 1.76
CA LEU A 201 2.46 14.12 1.07
C LEU A 201 1.71 15.06 2.03
N GLY A 202 1.65 14.73 3.33
CA GLY A 202 0.90 15.51 4.32
C GLY A 202 -0.61 15.49 4.09
N MET A 203 -1.14 14.44 3.45
CA MET A 203 -2.55 14.31 3.10
C MET A 203 -3.30 13.43 4.10
N PRO A 204 -4.37 13.90 4.75
CA PRO A 204 -5.20 13.06 5.61
C PRO A 204 -6.03 12.06 4.77
N PRO A 205 -6.49 10.94 5.37
CA PRO A 205 -7.30 9.93 4.70
C PRO A 205 -8.79 10.36 4.65
N ASN A 206 -9.04 11.58 4.19
CA ASN A 206 -10.38 12.07 3.87
C ASN A 206 -10.54 12.13 2.35
N MET A 207 -11.77 12.22 1.84
CA MET A 207 -12.03 12.17 0.40
C MET A 207 -11.15 13.11 -0.45
N LEU A 208 -10.83 14.31 0.04
CA LEU A 208 -9.96 15.24 -0.69
C LEU A 208 -8.50 14.79 -0.69
N GLY A 209 -7.98 14.38 0.48
CA GLY A 209 -6.61 13.87 0.62
C GLY A 209 -6.41 12.56 -0.14
N GLU A 210 -7.36 11.63 -0.05
CA GLU A 210 -7.39 10.38 -0.82
C GLU A 210 -7.27 10.64 -2.32
N VAL A 211 -8.12 11.52 -2.87
CA VAL A 211 -8.07 11.88 -4.30
C VAL A 211 -6.72 12.49 -4.67
N ALA A 212 -6.14 13.33 -3.81
CA ALA A 212 -4.83 13.93 -4.07
C ALA A 212 -3.71 12.89 -4.08
N VAL A 213 -3.70 11.94 -3.12
CA VAL A 213 -2.75 10.82 -3.11
C VAL A 213 -2.95 9.94 -4.34
N LYS A 214 -4.20 9.64 -4.73
CA LYS A 214 -4.50 8.84 -5.93
C LYS A 214 -3.99 9.48 -7.21
N TRP A 215 -3.97 10.81 -7.33
CA TRP A 215 -3.33 11.50 -8.46
C TRP A 215 -1.82 11.24 -8.51
N VAL A 216 -1.13 11.34 -7.37
CA VAL A 216 0.31 11.04 -7.29
C VAL A 216 0.56 9.57 -7.67
N GLU A 217 -0.18 8.63 -7.08
CA GLU A 217 -0.07 7.21 -7.37
C GLU A 217 -0.38 6.88 -8.83
N ALA A 218 -1.42 7.49 -9.41
CA ALA A 218 -1.80 7.31 -10.81
C ALA A 218 -0.68 7.73 -11.76
N ILE A 219 -0.07 8.90 -11.53
CA ILE A 219 1.02 9.41 -12.37
C ILE A 219 2.27 8.53 -12.24
N GLN A 220 2.59 8.11 -11.02
CA GLN A 220 3.81 7.34 -10.77
C GLN A 220 3.72 5.90 -11.28
N THR A 221 2.63 5.21 -10.95
CA THR A 221 2.48 3.77 -11.17
C THR A 221 1.70 3.45 -12.46
N GLY A 222 0.81 4.34 -12.89
CA GLY A 222 -0.13 4.08 -13.98
C GLY A 222 -1.15 2.99 -13.66
N LEU A 223 -1.31 2.58 -12.39
CA LEU A 223 -2.25 1.53 -12.00
C LEU A 223 -3.69 1.96 -12.33
N PRO A 224 -4.48 1.13 -13.04
CA PRO A 224 -5.81 1.54 -13.48
C PRO A 224 -6.74 1.97 -12.35
N MET A 225 -6.72 1.29 -11.19
CA MET A 225 -7.55 1.69 -10.05
C MET A 225 -7.16 3.07 -9.49
N CYS A 226 -5.87 3.43 -9.51
CA CYS A 226 -5.41 4.76 -9.09
C CYS A 226 -5.88 5.82 -10.08
N VAL A 227 -5.73 5.56 -11.38
CA VAL A 227 -6.19 6.47 -12.45
C VAL A 227 -7.69 6.70 -12.35
N LEU A 228 -8.48 5.63 -12.21
CA LEU A 228 -9.93 5.73 -12.06
C LEU A 228 -10.32 6.49 -10.78
N ALA A 229 -9.66 6.22 -9.65
CA ALA A 229 -9.91 6.94 -8.41
C ALA A 229 -9.56 8.43 -8.50
N ALA A 230 -8.45 8.77 -9.17
CA ALA A 230 -8.03 10.16 -9.40
C ALA A 230 -9.03 10.93 -10.30
N LEU A 231 -9.54 10.28 -11.34
CA LEU A 231 -10.48 10.89 -12.29
C LEU A 231 -11.92 11.00 -11.73
N PHE A 232 -12.42 9.95 -11.09
CA PHE A 232 -13.83 9.85 -10.69
C PHE A 232 -14.07 10.11 -9.20
N GLY A 233 -13.06 9.99 -8.34
CA GLY A 233 -13.14 10.34 -6.91
C GLY A 233 -13.63 11.78 -6.65
N PRO A 234 -13.20 12.81 -7.41
CA PRO A 234 -13.69 14.18 -7.25
C PRO A 234 -15.21 14.36 -7.38
N LEU A 235 -15.91 13.46 -8.08
CA LEU A 235 -17.37 13.51 -8.22
C LEU A 235 -18.08 13.41 -6.87
N ARG A 236 -17.44 12.76 -5.88
CA ARG A 236 -17.94 12.60 -4.51
C ARG A 236 -17.60 13.78 -3.59
N LEU A 237 -16.86 14.78 -4.06
CA LEU A 237 -16.55 15.97 -3.27
C LEU A 237 -17.75 16.93 -3.20
N GLY A 238 -18.09 17.36 -1.98
CA GLY A 238 -19.02 18.46 -1.77
C GLY A 238 -18.46 19.80 -2.27
N PRO A 239 -19.30 20.84 -2.47
CA PRO A 239 -18.93 22.06 -3.20
C PRO A 239 -17.65 22.75 -2.68
N LYS A 240 -17.50 22.88 -1.35
CA LYS A 240 -16.32 23.52 -0.73
C LYS A 240 -15.02 22.74 -0.97
N HIS A 241 -15.07 21.40 -0.86
CA HIS A 241 -13.90 20.56 -1.11
C HIS A 241 -13.59 20.49 -2.60
N ARG A 242 -14.60 20.52 -3.47
CA ARG A 242 -14.43 20.57 -4.93
C ARG A 242 -13.73 21.86 -5.37
N GLN A 243 -14.10 23.00 -4.79
CA GLN A 243 -13.42 24.27 -5.07
C GLN A 243 -11.94 24.20 -4.67
N LYS A 244 -11.65 23.80 -3.42
CA LYS A 244 -10.26 23.62 -2.95
C LYS A 244 -9.49 22.62 -3.81
N TYR A 245 -10.13 21.54 -4.22
CA TYR A 245 -9.55 20.53 -5.11
C TYR A 245 -9.10 21.15 -6.42
N LEU A 246 -9.99 21.87 -7.11
CA LEU A 246 -9.71 22.48 -8.41
C LEU A 246 -8.67 23.60 -8.32
N ASP A 247 -8.80 24.48 -7.33
CA ASP A 247 -7.97 25.68 -7.21
C ASP A 247 -6.56 25.39 -6.70
N THR A 248 -6.36 24.28 -6.00
CA THR A 248 -5.14 24.06 -5.22
C THR A 248 -4.61 22.64 -5.31
N TYR A 249 -5.38 21.63 -4.88
CA TYR A 249 -4.85 20.28 -4.68
C TYR A 249 -4.58 19.51 -5.98
N LEU A 250 -5.41 19.70 -7.02
CA LEU A 250 -5.26 18.98 -8.28
C LEU A 250 -3.91 19.28 -8.94
N MET A 251 -3.62 20.56 -9.18
CA MET A 251 -2.38 20.95 -9.84
C MET A 251 -1.15 20.66 -8.96
N TRP A 252 -1.28 20.79 -7.64
CA TRP A 252 -0.23 20.38 -6.71
C TRP A 252 0.06 18.87 -6.77
N ALA A 253 -0.97 18.03 -6.73
CA ALA A 253 -0.81 16.58 -6.79
C ALA A 253 -0.21 16.14 -8.14
N ILE A 254 -0.61 16.78 -9.24
CA ILE A 254 -0.01 16.54 -10.57
C ILE A 254 1.48 16.89 -10.57
N ARG A 255 1.86 18.06 -10.03
CA ARG A 255 3.27 18.45 -9.91
C ARG A 255 4.06 17.48 -9.05
N CYS A 256 3.53 17.09 -7.89
CA CYS A 256 4.16 16.10 -7.01
C CYS A 256 4.35 14.76 -7.71
N GLY A 257 3.30 14.22 -8.34
CA GLY A 257 3.37 12.94 -9.05
C GLY A 257 4.38 12.95 -10.20
N THR A 258 4.48 14.08 -10.92
CA THR A 258 5.36 14.22 -12.09
C THR A 258 6.82 14.47 -11.71
N ASN A 259 7.05 15.31 -10.69
CA ASN A 259 8.40 15.80 -10.37
C ASN A 259 9.10 14.95 -9.31
N ALA A 260 8.35 14.27 -8.44
CA ALA A 260 8.95 13.44 -7.41
C ALA A 260 9.75 12.28 -8.00
N LYS A 261 10.77 11.82 -7.27
CA LYS A 261 11.40 10.52 -7.54
C LYS A 261 10.33 9.42 -7.52
N PHE A 262 10.60 8.32 -8.21
CA PHE A 262 9.68 7.18 -8.22
C PHE A 262 9.59 6.56 -6.83
N LEU A 263 8.45 6.72 -6.16
CA LEU A 263 8.29 6.52 -4.73
C LEU A 263 8.33 5.03 -4.33
N LEU A 264 8.09 4.10 -5.26
CA LEU A 264 8.33 2.68 -4.99
C LEU A 264 9.83 2.34 -4.85
N ASN A 265 10.73 3.19 -5.35
CA ASN A 265 12.19 3.05 -5.16
C ASN A 265 12.67 3.68 -3.85
N VAL A 266 11.78 4.28 -3.05
CA VAL A 266 12.16 4.86 -1.76
C VAL A 266 12.17 3.75 -0.72
N TYR A 267 13.31 3.52 -0.07
CA TYR A 267 13.48 2.55 1.00
C TYR A 267 13.00 3.15 2.33
N PHE A 268 11.69 3.35 2.48
CA PHE A 268 11.05 4.03 3.62
C PHE A 268 11.43 3.43 4.97
N GLU A 269 11.63 2.12 5.01
CA GLU A 269 12.03 1.32 6.16
C GLU A 269 13.38 1.77 6.75
N LYS A 270 14.18 2.53 5.98
CA LYS A 270 15.47 3.12 6.37
C LYS A 270 15.39 4.65 6.58
N GLN A 271 14.21 5.26 6.56
CA GLN A 271 14.03 6.73 6.63
C GLN A 271 13.37 7.23 7.92
N TRP A 272 13.08 6.37 8.90
CA TRP A 272 12.26 6.73 10.07
C TRP A 272 12.77 7.96 10.84
N GLU A 273 14.08 8.03 11.09
CA GLU A 273 14.69 9.12 11.86
C GLU A 273 14.93 10.39 11.03
N LYS A 274 14.74 10.34 9.71
CA LYS A 274 15.00 11.47 8.84
C LYS A 274 13.95 12.55 9.05
N ASN A 275 14.36 13.81 9.07
CA ASN A 275 13.42 14.93 9.06
C ASN A 275 12.54 14.84 7.80
N LEU A 276 11.22 14.99 7.97
CA LEU A 276 10.24 14.83 6.92
C LEU A 276 10.41 15.86 5.78
N ASP A 277 10.77 17.10 6.11
CA ASP A 277 10.97 18.13 5.10
C ASP A 277 12.29 17.91 4.33
N ASP A 278 13.32 17.37 4.98
CA ASP A 278 14.55 16.93 4.32
C ASP A 278 14.27 15.77 3.34
N LEU A 279 13.48 14.79 3.78
CA LEU A 279 13.05 13.68 2.95
C LEU A 279 12.24 14.17 1.74
N ARG A 280 11.29 15.09 1.94
CA ARG A 280 10.52 15.71 0.84
C ARG A 280 11.43 16.40 -0.17
N ARG A 281 12.40 17.20 0.29
CA ARG A 281 13.37 17.87 -0.59
C ARG A 281 14.20 16.87 -1.40
N GLU A 282 14.69 15.81 -0.76
CA GLU A 282 15.50 14.79 -1.43
C GLU A 282 14.70 13.97 -2.46
N LEU A 283 13.40 13.78 -2.20
CA LEU A 283 12.48 13.08 -3.10
C LEU A 283 11.81 13.99 -4.13
N ASN A 284 12.11 15.28 -4.13
CA ASN A 284 11.46 16.30 -4.97
C ASN A 284 9.93 16.33 -4.82
N VAL A 285 9.46 16.18 -3.58
CA VAL A 285 8.04 16.27 -3.20
C VAL A 285 7.77 17.69 -2.68
N GLU A 286 6.87 18.39 -3.35
CA GLU A 286 6.41 19.73 -2.93
C GLU A 286 5.55 19.59 -1.66
N PRO A 287 5.78 20.40 -0.61
CA PRO A 287 4.93 20.39 0.58
C PRO A 287 3.46 20.67 0.24
N ALA A 288 2.55 20.14 1.05
CA ALA A 288 1.12 20.38 0.89
C ALA A 288 0.80 21.89 0.99
N PRO A 289 -0.02 22.44 0.07
CA PRO A 289 -0.23 23.89 -0.06
C PRO A 289 -0.99 24.52 1.12
N VAL A 290 -1.86 23.76 1.81
CA VAL A 290 -2.54 24.18 3.04
C VAL A 290 -2.75 22.95 3.93
N PRO A 291 -2.52 23.00 5.25
CA PRO A 291 -2.93 21.91 6.14
C PRO A 291 -4.44 21.68 6.05
N LEU A 292 -4.88 20.49 5.64
CA LEU A 292 -6.28 20.06 5.73
C LEU A 292 -6.65 19.75 7.18
N ILE A 293 -6.57 20.75 8.06
CA ILE A 293 -7.06 20.64 9.43
C ILE A 293 -8.59 20.60 9.37
N ARG A 294 -9.20 19.59 9.96
CA ARG A 294 -10.65 19.57 10.21
C ARG A 294 -10.98 20.83 11.01
N THR A 295 -11.74 21.75 10.44
CA THR A 295 -12.57 22.64 11.25
C THR A 295 -13.57 21.73 11.95
N GLY A 296 -13.33 21.43 13.23
CA GLY A 296 -14.32 20.76 14.06
C GLY A 296 -15.65 21.51 13.98
N LYS A 297 -16.76 20.77 13.95
CA LYS A 297 -18.06 21.37 14.29
C LYS A 297 -17.85 22.09 15.63
N LYS A 298 -18.16 23.38 15.70
CA LYS A 298 -18.29 24.07 16.99
C LYS A 298 -19.17 23.18 17.85
N GLN A 299 -18.62 22.63 18.94
CA GLN A 299 -19.47 22.15 20.02
C GLN A 299 -20.29 23.36 20.43
N ALA A 300 -21.61 23.25 20.23
CA ALA A 300 -22.53 24.22 20.80
C ALA A 300 -22.35 24.08 22.32
N VAL A 301 -21.81 25.13 22.93
CA VAL A 301 -21.81 25.29 24.38
C VAL A 301 -23.27 25.44 24.77
N ALA A 302 -23.78 24.45 25.50
CA ALA A 302 -24.99 24.56 26.30
C ALA A 302 -24.56 24.85 27.75
#